data_AF-A0A6C0IVQ7-F1
#
_entry.id   AF-A0A6C0IVQ7-F1
#
_cell.length_a   1.000
_cell.length_b   1.000
_cell.length_c   1.000
_cell.angle_alpha   90.00
_cell.angle_beta   90.00
_cell.angle_gamma   90.00
#
_symmetry.space_group_name_H-M   'P 1'
#
loop_
_entity.id
_entity.type
_entity.pdbx_description
1 polymer ?
#
loop_
_entity_poly.entity_id
_entity_poly.type
_entity_poly.pdbx_seq_one_letter_code
_entity_poly.pdbx_strand_id
1 'polypeptide(L)'
;MSEKISFFSKDDVENHVSLVVSQTNYTHDEAIEKLKLFNCDPMKVIRDYMGIPDPSQKQIKVKSVNQEIFKQIRTTLEVSEKAHREKNPINIDQVVQNFMEFEELNKHKNKQIE
;
A
#
# COMPACT_ATOMS: atom_id res chain seq x y z
N MET A 1 -11.69 13.16 25.46
CA MET A 1 -10.57 12.41 24.84
C MET A 1 -10.27 11.16 25.66
N SER A 2 -11.20 10.19 25.75
CA SER A 2 -11.00 8.99 26.59
C SER A 2 -11.45 7.67 25.95
N GLU A 3 -12.06 7.70 24.76
CA GLU A 3 -12.74 6.51 24.22
C GLU A 3 -11.87 5.61 23.33
N LYS A 4 -10.71 6.08 22.84
CA LYS A 4 -9.85 5.30 21.91
C LYS A 4 -8.87 4.34 22.58
N ILE A 5 -8.66 4.45 23.90
CA ILE A 5 -7.78 3.53 24.65
C ILE A 5 -8.48 2.17 24.89
N SER A 6 -9.80 2.08 24.66
CA SER A 6 -10.62 0.90 24.97
C SER A 6 -10.51 -0.27 23.97
N PHE A 7 -9.74 -0.16 22.89
CA PHE A 7 -9.69 -1.17 21.82
C PHE A 7 -8.43 -2.06 21.82
N PHE A 8 -7.39 -1.72 22.57
CA PHE A 8 -6.16 -2.53 22.60
C PHE A 8 -6.20 -3.53 23.75
N SER A 9 -5.95 -4.81 23.44
CA SER A 9 -5.87 -5.85 24.46
C SER A 9 -4.69 -5.55 25.37
N LYS A 10 -4.78 -5.94 26.65
CA LYS A 10 -3.69 -5.73 27.62
C LYS A 10 -2.37 -6.37 27.15
N ASP A 11 -2.46 -7.48 26.45
CA ASP A 11 -1.33 -8.18 25.82
C ASP A 11 -0.69 -7.37 24.68
N ASP A 12 -1.49 -6.63 23.90
CA ASP A 12 -0.99 -5.79 22.81
C ASP A 12 -0.15 -4.64 23.35
N VAL A 13 -0.58 -4.04 24.47
CA VAL A 13 0.16 -2.95 25.12
C VAL A 13 1.51 -3.44 25.65
N GLU A 14 1.55 -4.61 26.30
CA GLU A 14 2.79 -5.18 26.82
C GLU A 14 3.78 -5.51 25.69
N ASN A 15 3.29 -6.08 24.58
CA ASN A 15 4.12 -6.36 23.40
C ASN A 15 4.71 -5.07 22.80
N HIS A 16 3.92 -4.00 22.75
CA HIS A 16 4.40 -2.69 22.27
C HIS A 16 5.42 -2.06 23.22
N VAL A 17 5.24 -2.18 24.54
CA VAL A 17 6.20 -1.71 25.54
C VAL A 17 7.52 -2.46 25.41
N SER A 18 7.48 -3.79 25.32
CA SER A 18 8.69 -4.60 25.12
C SER A 18 9.43 -4.21 23.85
N LEU A 19 8.71 -3.89 22.76
CA LEU A 19 9.32 -3.43 21.51
C LEU A 19 10.06 -2.10 21.72
N VAL A 20 9.41 -1.13 22.37
CA VAL A 20 9.99 0.20 22.63
C VAL A 20 11.22 0.10 23.54
N VAL A 21 11.13 -0.62 24.66
CA VAL A 21 12.25 -0.79 25.61
C VAL A 21 13.43 -1.55 24.97
N SER A 22 13.17 -2.47 24.04
CA SER A 22 14.25 -3.18 23.33
C SER A 22 15.07 -2.30 22.38
N GLN A 23 14.49 -1.19 21.90
CA GLN A 23 15.09 -0.31 20.88
C GLN A 23 15.49 1.06 21.43
N THR A 24 15.16 1.36 22.69
CA THR A 24 15.36 2.66 23.32
C THR A 24 15.88 2.49 24.74
N ASN A 25 16.41 3.55 25.34
CA ASN A 25 16.82 3.52 26.75
C ASN A 25 15.68 3.87 27.71
N TYR A 26 14.42 3.80 27.28
CA TYR A 26 13.27 4.07 28.14
C TYR A 26 13.05 2.95 29.15
N THR A 27 12.67 3.34 30.35
CA THR A 27 12.12 2.41 31.35
C THR A 27 10.72 1.96 30.96
N HIS A 28 10.24 0.87 31.58
CA HIS A 28 8.91 0.30 31.28
C HIS A 28 7.79 1.34 31.49
N ASP A 29 7.87 2.10 32.59
CA ASP A 29 6.91 3.16 32.91
C ASP A 29 6.94 4.31 31.88
N GLU A 30 8.15 4.76 31.50
CA GLU A 30 8.34 5.81 30.49
C GLU A 30 7.82 5.37 29.12
N ALA A 31 8.04 4.10 28.74
CA ALA A 31 7.54 3.54 27.49
C ALA A 31 6.01 3.51 27.46
N ILE A 32 5.34 3.18 28.58
CA ILE A 32 3.88 3.23 28.70
C ILE A 32 3.36 4.67 28.53
N GLU A 33 3.98 5.64 29.19
CA GLU A 33 3.58 7.05 29.07
C GLU A 33 3.74 7.56 27.64
N LYS A 34 4.86 7.24 26.98
CA LYS A 34 5.08 7.60 25.58
C LYS A 34 4.09 6.90 24.65
N LEU A 35 3.81 5.61 24.84
CA LEU A 35 2.80 4.90 24.05
C LEU A 35 1.41 5.54 24.20
N LYS A 36 1.03 5.99 25.40
CA LYS A 36 -0.24 6.73 25.60
C LYS A 36 -0.27 8.03 24.80
N LEU A 37 0.84 8.77 24.74
CA LEU A 37 0.95 10.01 23.96
C LEU A 37 0.88 9.77 22.44
N PHE A 38 1.44 8.66 21.96
CA PHE A 38 1.51 8.31 20.54
C PHE A 38 0.39 7.38 20.06
N ASN A 39 -0.76 7.32 20.75
CA ASN A 39 -1.91 6.48 20.42
C ASN A 39 -1.58 4.97 20.29
N CYS A 40 -0.73 4.45 21.17
CA CYS A 40 -0.25 3.05 21.19
C CYS A 40 0.48 2.61 19.90
N ASP A 41 1.08 3.53 19.16
CA ASP A 41 1.93 3.22 18.00
C ASP A 41 3.40 3.17 18.44
N PRO A 42 3.98 1.97 18.65
CA PRO A 42 5.37 1.84 19.09
C PRO A 42 6.35 2.37 18.05
N MET A 43 6.00 2.29 16.75
CA MET A 43 6.88 2.74 15.68
C MET A 43 6.99 4.26 15.64
N LYS A 44 5.94 4.99 16.03
CA LYS A 44 6.02 6.45 16.23
C LYS A 44 6.89 6.82 17.42
N VAL A 45 6.74 6.12 18.55
CA VAL A 45 7.57 6.34 19.75
C VAL A 45 9.05 6.12 19.44
N ILE A 46 9.38 5.02 18.75
CA ILE A 46 10.76 4.69 18.38
C ILE A 46 11.32 5.73 17.39
N ARG A 47 10.53 6.14 16.38
CA ARG A 47 10.95 7.18 15.43
C ARG A 47 11.19 8.53 16.11
N ASP A 48 10.33 8.91 17.04
CA ASP A 48 10.49 10.13 17.85
C ASP A 48 11.77 10.07 18.69
N TYR A 49 12.01 8.95 19.37
CA TYR A 49 13.24 8.72 20.14
C TYR A 49 14.51 8.79 19.28
N MET A 50 14.48 8.19 18.08
CA MET A 50 15.60 8.19 17.14
C MET A 50 15.75 9.52 16.36
N GLY A 51 14.83 10.49 16.55
CA GLY A 51 14.84 11.75 15.80
C GLY A 51 14.54 11.60 14.31
N ILE A 52 13.89 10.50 13.90
CA ILE A 52 13.54 10.23 12.50
C ILE A 52 12.20 10.93 12.22
N PRO A 53 12.17 11.93 11.32
CA PRO A 53 10.92 12.61 10.98
C PRO A 53 9.94 11.62 10.34
N ASP A 54 8.65 11.78 10.65
CA ASP A 54 7.61 10.90 10.11
C ASP A 54 7.62 10.98 8.57
N PRO A 55 7.76 9.86 7.83
CA PRO A 55 7.65 9.86 6.37
C PRO A 55 6.35 10.50 5.87
N SER A 56 5.26 10.45 6.64
CA SER A 56 4.00 11.11 6.31
C SER A 56 4.08 12.64 6.39
N GLN A 57 5.04 13.20 7.14
CA GLN A 57 5.32 14.64 7.18
C GLN A 57 6.19 15.11 6.03
N LYS A 58 6.72 14.20 5.19
CA LYS A 58 7.32 14.60 3.92
C LYS A 58 6.20 15.11 3.02
N GLN A 59 5.94 16.43 3.11
CA GLN A 59 5.17 17.13 2.11
C GLN A 59 5.72 16.73 0.75
N ILE A 60 4.86 16.28 -0.15
CA ILE A 60 5.25 15.96 -1.52
C ILE A 60 5.68 17.29 -2.15
N LYS A 61 6.97 17.64 -1.97
CA LYS A 61 7.54 18.84 -2.55
C LYS A 61 7.56 18.61 -4.05
N VAL A 62 6.66 19.28 -4.76
CA VAL A 62 6.74 19.39 -6.21
C VAL A 62 8.09 20.04 -6.53
N LYS A 63 9.06 19.26 -6.99
CA LYS A 63 10.43 19.77 -7.20
C LYS A 63 10.50 20.67 -8.44
N SER A 64 9.57 20.50 -9.39
CA SER A 64 9.54 21.22 -10.67
C SER A 64 8.13 21.20 -11.28
N VAL A 65 7.78 22.26 -12.01
CA VAL A 65 6.57 22.35 -12.84
C VAL A 65 6.45 21.14 -13.76
N ASN A 66 7.55 20.69 -14.35
CA ASN A 66 7.54 19.54 -15.26
C ASN A 66 7.13 18.25 -14.54
N GLN A 67 7.55 18.04 -13.29
CA GLN A 67 7.16 16.84 -12.53
C GLN A 67 5.66 16.82 -12.25
N GLU A 68 5.06 17.98 -11.99
CA GLU A 68 3.63 18.09 -11.78
C GLU A 68 2.84 17.85 -13.07
N ILE A 69 3.33 18.39 -14.20
CA ILE A 69 2.75 18.13 -15.52
C ILE A 69 2.76 16.62 -15.82
N PHE A 70 3.91 15.95 -15.63
CA PHE A 70 4.01 14.50 -15.85
C PHE A 70 3.07 13.70 -14.94
N LYS A 71 2.95 14.09 -13.67
CA LYS A 71 2.05 13.46 -12.71
C LYS A 71 0.58 13.59 -13.14
N GLN A 72 0.18 14.76 -13.60
CA GLN A 72 -1.19 15.02 -14.06
C GLN A 72 -1.51 14.23 -15.32
N ILE A 73 -0.58 14.20 -16.29
CA ILE A 73 -0.75 13.40 -17.53
C ILE A 73 -0.95 11.93 -17.17
N ARG A 74 -0.07 11.38 -16.32
CA ARG A 74 -0.18 9.98 -15.88
C ARG A 74 -1.50 9.69 -15.19
N THR A 75 -1.89 10.54 -14.25
CA THR A 75 -3.14 10.34 -13.48
C THR A 75 -4.35 10.39 -14.41
N THR A 76 -4.35 11.31 -15.37
CA THR A 76 -5.44 11.44 -16.36
C THR A 76 -5.56 10.20 -17.24
N LEU A 77 -4.44 9.64 -17.68
CA LEU A 77 -4.40 8.40 -18.45
C LEU A 77 -4.91 7.21 -17.62
N GLU A 78 -4.45 7.07 -16.38
CA GLU A 78 -4.90 5.97 -15.50
C GLU A 78 -6.43 6.02 -15.28
N VAL A 79 -6.98 7.23 -15.07
CA VAL A 79 -8.43 7.43 -14.92
C VAL A 79 -9.18 7.11 -16.21
N SER A 80 -8.70 7.58 -17.37
CA SER A 80 -9.36 7.34 -18.65
C SER A 80 -9.35 5.87 -19.04
N GLU A 81 -8.23 5.17 -18.84
CA GLU A 81 -8.13 3.74 -19.07
C GLU A 81 -9.03 2.93 -18.14
N LYS A 82 -9.07 3.30 -16.85
CA LYS A 82 -9.95 2.64 -15.88
C LYS A 82 -11.41 2.78 -16.30
N ALA A 83 -11.84 3.99 -16.65
CA ALA A 83 -13.20 4.24 -17.13
C ALA A 83 -13.50 3.46 -18.43
N HIS A 84 -12.52 3.32 -19.33
CA HIS A 84 -12.68 2.53 -20.54
C HIS A 84 -12.82 1.03 -20.24
N ARG A 85 -12.00 0.48 -19.34
CA ARG A 85 -12.08 -0.93 -18.90
C ARG A 85 -13.39 -1.24 -18.19
N GLU A 86 -13.89 -0.30 -17.38
CA GLU A 86 -15.20 -0.45 -16.72
C GLU A 86 -16.37 -0.43 -17.72
N LYS A 87 -16.30 0.40 -18.76
CA LYS A 87 -17.31 0.44 -19.83
C LYS A 87 -17.23 -0.73 -20.80
N ASN A 88 -16.03 -1.26 -21.04
CA ASN A 88 -15.76 -2.35 -21.97
C ASN A 88 -15.11 -3.51 -21.20
N PRO A 89 -15.88 -4.23 -20.37
CA PRO A 89 -15.35 -5.39 -19.67
C PRO A 89 -14.88 -6.44 -20.68
N ILE A 90 -13.74 -7.06 -20.40
CA ILE A 90 -13.19 -8.12 -21.25
C ILE A 90 -14.11 -9.33 -21.13
N ASN A 91 -14.74 -9.74 -22.24
CA ASN A 91 -15.48 -10.99 -22.29
C ASN A 91 -14.49 -12.16 -22.35
N ILE A 92 -14.19 -12.75 -21.19
CA ILE A 92 -13.23 -13.84 -21.05
C ILE A 92 -13.62 -15.04 -21.91
N ASP A 93 -14.92 -15.33 -22.03
CA ASP A 93 -15.40 -16.47 -22.83
C ASP A 93 -15.09 -16.28 -24.31
N GLN A 94 -15.28 -15.07 -24.84
CA GLN A 94 -14.93 -14.73 -26.22
C GLN A 94 -13.41 -14.82 -26.45
N VAL A 95 -12.60 -14.39 -25.48
CA VAL A 95 -11.14 -14.48 -25.57
C VAL A 95 -10.69 -15.94 -25.61
N VAL A 96 -11.26 -16.79 -24.76
CA VAL A 96 -10.99 -18.24 -24.74
C VAL A 96 -11.38 -18.88 -26.07
N GLN A 97 -12.56 -18.56 -26.62
CA GLN A 97 -12.97 -19.09 -27.92
C GLN A 97 -12.02 -18.68 -29.04
N ASN A 98 -11.60 -17.40 -29.09
CA ASN A 98 -10.64 -16.94 -30.09
C ASN A 98 -9.30 -17.69 -30.00
N PHE A 99 -8.82 -18.00 -28.79
CA PHE A 99 -7.61 -18.80 -28.60
C PHE A 99 -7.79 -20.26 -29.06
N MET A 100 -8.92 -20.88 -28.72
CA MET A 100 -9.23 -22.24 -29.16
C MET A 100 -9.32 -22.34 -30.70
N GLU A 101 -10.03 -21.41 -31.34
CA GLU A 101 -10.13 -21.34 -32.80
C GLU A 101 -8.77 -21.14 -33.45
N PHE A 102 -7.91 -20.29 -32.86
CA PHE A 102 -6.55 -20.09 -33.36
C PHE A 102 -5.69 -21.35 -33.26
N GLU A 103 -5.75 -22.08 -32.14
CA GLU A 103 -5.04 -23.35 -31.97
C GLU A 103 -5.51 -24.41 -32.98
N GLU A 104 -6.83 -24.50 -33.20
CA GLU A 104 -7.41 -25.41 -34.19
C GLU A 104 -6.94 -25.07 -35.61
N LEU A 105 -6.97 -23.80 -36.02
CA LEU A 105 -6.50 -23.38 -37.34
C LEU A 105 -5.02 -23.73 -37.57
N ASN A 106 -4.16 -23.52 -36.57
CA ASN A 106 -2.75 -23.87 -36.68
C ASN A 106 -2.52 -25.39 -36.77
N LYS A 107 -3.32 -26.18 -36.06
CA LYS A 107 -3.28 -27.65 -36.17
C LYS A 107 -3.69 -28.13 -37.56
N HIS A 108 -4.69 -27.50 -38.17
CA HIS A 108 -5.13 -27.82 -39.54
C HIS A 108 -4.09 -27.38 -40.58
N LYS A 109 -3.45 -26.23 -40.37
CA LYS A 109 -2.40 -25.73 -41.26
C LYS A 109 -1.16 -26.63 -41.28
N ASN A 110 -0.76 -27.15 -40.12
CA ASN A 110 0.37 -28.08 -40.02
C ASN A 110 0.06 -29.46 -40.62
N LYS A 111 -1.20 -29.90 -40.61
CA LYS A 111 -1.63 -31.17 -41.25
C LYS A 111 -1.73 -31.12 -42.77
N GLN A 112 -1.82 -29.95 -43.39
CA GLN A 112 -1.90 -29.82 -44.85
C GLN A 112 -0.52 -29.68 -45.53
N ILE A 113 0.57 -29.69 -44.75
CA ILE A 113 1.95 -29.53 -45.23
C ILE A 113 2.73 -30.87 -45.18
N GLU A 114 2.13 -31.93 -44.62
CA GLU A 114 2.58 -33.33 -44.73
C GLU A 114 1.85 -34.06 -45.88
#